data_AF-F4GBL6-F1
#
_entry.id   AF-F4GBL6-F1
#
_cell.length_a   1.000
_cell.length_b   1.000
_cell.length_c   1.000
_cell.angle_alpha   90.00
_cell.angle_beta   90.00
_cell.angle_gamma   90.00
#
_symmetry.space_group_name_H-M   'P 1'
#
loop_
_entity.id
_entity.type
_entity.pdbx_description
1 polymer ?
#
loop_
_entity_poly.entity_id
_entity_poly.type
_entity_poly.pdbx_seq_one_letter_code
_entity_poly.pdbx_strand_id
1 'polypeptide(L)'
;MALTLTRTRTQTTLTKLAQKLGEVKGELAFVDEWLAEAGAPVELARRRTLLEQQATALTTTLHLFDPELDVDQVAALDGWRKLYRARTDKALRNKYAQSHVVGRTH
;
A
#
# COMPACT_ATOMS: atom_id res chain seq x y z
N MET A 1 -4.33 36.33 -1.64
CA MET A 1 -4.15 35.20 -2.58
C MET A 1 -3.24 34.06 -2.07
N ALA A 2 -2.45 34.23 -0.99
CA ALA A 2 -1.60 33.16 -0.45
C ALA A 2 -2.35 32.03 0.28
N LEU A 3 -3.45 32.34 1.00
CA LEU A 3 -4.23 31.37 1.78
C LEU A 3 -4.88 30.27 0.92
N THR A 4 -5.40 30.62 -0.25
CA THR A 4 -6.07 29.68 -1.17
C THR A 4 -5.09 28.64 -1.73
N LEU A 5 -3.88 29.07 -2.11
CA LEU A 5 -2.86 28.16 -2.65
C LEU A 5 -2.38 27.14 -1.60
N THR A 6 -2.19 27.58 -0.36
CA THR A 6 -1.80 26.69 0.75
C THR A 6 -2.88 25.65 1.05
N ARG A 7 -4.16 26.05 1.06
CA ARG A 7 -5.30 25.13 1.25
C ARG A 7 -5.34 24.03 0.18
N THR A 8 -5.21 24.40 -1.10
CA THR A 8 -5.20 23.44 -2.21
C THR A 8 -4.00 22.49 -2.15
N ARG A 9 -2.83 23.00 -1.74
CA ARG A 9 -1.62 22.18 -1.61
C ARG A 9 -1.73 21.15 -0.50
N THR A 10 -2.24 21.53 0.68
CA THR A 10 -2.47 20.61 1.80
C THR A 10 -3.52 19.55 1.46
N GLN A 11 -4.63 19.95 0.83
CA GLN A 11 -5.67 19.03 0.38
C GLN A 11 -5.12 18.00 -0.62
N THR A 12 -4.30 18.46 -1.58
CA THR A 12 -3.65 17.55 -2.55
C THR A 12 -2.74 16.53 -1.87
N THR A 13 -1.98 16.95 -0.85
CA THR A 13 -1.10 16.05 -0.09
C THR A 13 -1.92 15.02 0.70
N LEU A 14 -2.98 15.45 1.40
CA LEU A 14 -3.89 14.56 2.12
C LEU A 14 -4.51 13.50 1.20
N THR A 15 -5.02 13.91 0.03
CA THR A 15 -5.58 12.96 -0.96
C THR A 15 -4.54 11.94 -1.41
N LYS A 16 -3.30 12.36 -1.66
CA LYS A 16 -2.22 11.44 -2.08
C LYS A 16 -1.84 10.47 -0.96
N LEU A 17 -1.79 10.93 0.29
CA LEU A 17 -1.51 10.06 1.44
C LEU A 17 -2.63 9.04 1.66
N ALA A 18 -3.90 9.46 1.58
CA ALA A 18 -5.04 8.57 1.67
C ALA A 18 -5.08 7.54 0.52
N GLN A 19 -4.82 8.00 -0.71
CA GLN A 19 -4.66 7.09 -1.85
C GLN A 19 -3.54 6.07 -1.60
N LYS A 20 -2.39 6.52 -1.07
CA LYS A 20 -1.27 5.63 -0.79
C LYS A 20 -1.60 4.61 0.30
N LEU A 21 -2.33 5.01 1.33
CA LEU A 21 -2.84 4.10 2.36
C LEU A 21 -3.78 3.07 1.75
N GLY A 22 -4.70 3.47 0.88
CA GLY A 22 -5.59 2.55 0.16
C GLY A 22 -4.83 1.55 -0.70
N GLU A 23 -3.76 1.98 -1.39
CA GLU A 23 -2.88 1.10 -2.16
C GLU A 23 -2.15 0.09 -1.26
N VAL A 24 -1.66 0.51 -0.09
CA VAL A 24 -1.02 -0.39 0.89
C VAL A 24 -2.02 -1.39 1.46
N LYS A 25 -3.25 -0.97 1.79
CA LYS A 25 -4.33 -1.87 2.22
C LYS A 25 -4.68 -2.90 1.15
N GLY A 26 -4.74 -2.50 -0.12
CA GLY A 26 -4.96 -3.41 -1.25
C GLY A 26 -3.81 -4.41 -1.44
N GLU A 27 -2.57 -3.97 -1.26
CA GLU A 27 -1.41 -4.87 -1.33
C GLU A 27 -1.38 -5.84 -0.14
N LEU A 28 -1.74 -5.39 1.06
CA LEU A 28 -1.89 -6.23 2.25
C LEU A 28 -2.94 -7.33 2.04
N ALA A 29 -4.13 -6.97 1.53
CA ALA A 29 -5.18 -7.94 1.26
C ALA A 29 -4.71 -9.03 0.29
N PHE A 30 -4.02 -8.63 -0.79
CA PHE A 30 -3.44 -9.58 -1.75
C PHE A 30 -2.38 -10.51 -1.12
N VAL A 31 -1.52 -9.96 -0.26
CA VAL A 31 -0.50 -10.73 0.46
C VAL A 31 -1.14 -11.69 1.47
N ASP A 32 -2.16 -11.25 2.19
CA ASP A 32 -2.88 -12.05 3.19
C ASP A 32 -3.63 -13.22 2.54
N GLU A 33 -4.29 -12.97 1.40
CA GLU A 33 -4.91 -14.02 0.59
C GLU A 33 -3.88 -15.07 0.15
N TRP A 34 -2.70 -14.65 -0.28
CA TRP A 34 -1.65 -15.58 -0.72
C TRP A 34 -1.00 -16.31 0.47
N LEU A 35 -0.81 -15.67 1.61
CA LEU A 35 -0.32 -16.32 2.83
C LEU A 35 -1.29 -17.36 3.40
N ALA A 36 -2.59 -17.24 3.13
CA ALA A 36 -3.59 -18.24 3.49
C ALA A 36 -3.48 -19.54 2.67
N GLU A 37 -2.75 -19.53 1.55
CA GLU A 37 -2.55 -20.70 0.70
C GLU A 37 -1.42 -21.61 1.22
N ALA A 38 -1.62 -22.93 1.11
CA ALA A 38 -0.58 -23.91 1.46
C ALA A 38 0.65 -23.76 0.54
N GLY A 39 1.83 -23.61 1.13
CA GLY A 39 3.09 -23.43 0.39
C GLY A 39 3.41 -21.97 0.05
N ALA A 40 2.76 -21.01 0.70
CA ALA A 40 3.14 -19.60 0.59
C ALA A 40 4.61 -19.37 0.98
N PRO A 41 5.36 -18.53 0.24
CA PRO A 41 6.76 -18.25 0.55
C PRO A 41 6.93 -17.54 1.90
N VAL A 42 7.98 -17.88 2.66
CA VAL A 42 8.25 -17.29 3.98
C VAL A 42 8.56 -15.79 3.87
N GLU A 43 9.22 -15.37 2.79
CA GLU A 43 9.54 -13.97 2.51
C GLU A 43 8.28 -13.10 2.35
N LEU A 44 7.16 -13.72 2.00
CA LEU A 44 5.87 -13.04 1.90
C LEU A 44 5.38 -12.56 3.28
N ALA A 45 5.66 -13.30 4.35
CA ALA A 45 5.36 -12.88 5.73
C ALA A 45 6.21 -11.66 6.15
N ARG A 46 7.47 -11.61 5.72
CA ARG A 46 8.32 -10.43 5.92
C ARG A 46 7.77 -9.23 5.16
N ARG A 47 7.32 -9.43 3.92
CA ARG A 47 6.71 -8.37 3.11
C ARG A 47 5.41 -7.85 3.73
N ARG A 48 4.56 -8.73 4.26
CA ARG A 48 3.37 -8.39 5.04
C ARG A 48 3.70 -7.45 6.20
N THR A 49 4.68 -7.83 7.02
CA THR A 49 5.12 -7.02 8.18
C THR A 49 5.57 -5.62 7.76
N LEU A 50 6.31 -5.49 6.65
CA LEU A 50 6.73 -4.20 6.13
C LEU A 50 5.54 -3.35 5.66
N LEU A 51 4.54 -3.97 5.03
CA LEU A 51 3.32 -3.27 4.60
C LEU A 51 2.48 -2.81 5.78
N GLU A 52 2.39 -3.60 6.86
CA GLU A 52 1.73 -3.18 8.11
C GLU A 52 2.43 -1.96 8.72
N GLN A 53 3.76 -1.97 8.81
CA GLN A 53 4.54 -0.82 9.28
C GLN A 53 4.30 0.43 8.41
N GLN A 54 4.19 0.26 7.09
CA GLN A 54 3.86 1.36 6.17
C GLN A 54 2.44 1.88 6.39
N ALA A 55 1.45 1.01 6.59
CA ALA A 55 0.08 1.39 6.88
C ALA A 55 -0.03 2.17 8.20
N THR A 56 0.66 1.71 9.24
CA THR A 56 0.75 2.44 10.52
C THR A 56 1.38 3.81 10.34
N ALA A 57 2.52 3.91 9.64
CA ALA A 57 3.20 5.18 9.41
C ALA A 57 2.34 6.19 8.62
N LEU A 58 1.62 5.71 7.59
CA LEU A 58 0.70 6.54 6.80
C LEU A 58 -0.48 7.01 7.64
N THR A 59 -1.06 6.13 8.46
CA THR A 59 -2.14 6.45 9.39
C THR A 59 -1.73 7.54 10.37
N THR A 60 -0.59 7.36 11.05
CA THR A 60 -0.05 8.36 11.96
C THR A 60 0.17 9.69 11.24
N THR A 61 0.70 9.67 10.02
CA THR A 61 0.94 10.89 9.23
C THR A 61 -0.37 11.59 8.88
N LEU A 62 -1.40 10.84 8.46
CA LEU A 62 -2.72 11.40 8.16
C LEU A 62 -3.34 12.09 9.38
N HIS A 63 -3.26 11.45 10.56
CA HIS A 63 -3.76 12.04 11.81
C HIS A 63 -2.99 13.28 12.28
N LEU A 64 -1.72 13.47 11.87
CA LEU A 64 -1.02 14.73 12.10
C LEU A 64 -1.60 15.89 11.28
N PHE A 65 -2.17 15.61 10.12
CA PHE A 65 -2.82 16.63 9.27
C PHE A 65 -4.29 16.83 9.62
N ASP A 66 -4.99 15.76 9.98
CA ASP A 66 -6.41 15.76 10.34
C ASP A 66 -6.69 14.66 11.39
N PRO A 67 -6.73 15.00 12.68
CA PRO A 67 -6.98 14.04 13.76
C PRO A 67 -8.38 13.42 13.74
N GLU A 68 -9.35 14.07 13.11
CA GLU A 68 -10.75 13.59 13.02
C GLU A 68 -10.96 12.67 11.82
N LEU A 69 -9.93 12.48 10.98
CA LEU A 69 -10.02 11.63 9.80
C LEU A 69 -10.19 10.16 10.19
N ASP A 70 -11.30 9.57 9.76
CA ASP A 70 -11.54 8.13 9.82
C ASP A 70 -10.74 7.42 8.71
N VAL A 71 -9.50 7.07 9.05
CA VAL A 71 -8.55 6.35 8.20
C VAL A 71 -8.96 4.89 7.95
N ASP A 72 -9.83 4.32 8.79
CA ASP A 72 -10.28 2.94 8.63
C ASP A 72 -11.24 2.80 7.45
N GLN A 73 -12.02 3.86 7.16
CA GLN A 73 -12.88 3.97 5.98
C GLN A 73 -12.13 4.11 4.65
N VAL A 74 -10.82 4.34 4.67
CA VAL A 74 -10.01 4.35 3.44
C VAL A 74 -10.05 2.95 2.83
N ALA A 75 -10.76 2.82 1.70
CA ALA A 75 -10.91 1.57 0.98
C ALA A 75 -9.58 1.05 0.43
N ALA A 76 -9.47 -0.27 0.30
CA ALA A 76 -8.39 -0.90 -0.43
C ALA A 76 -8.45 -0.50 -1.92
N LEU A 77 -7.30 -0.13 -2.49
CA LEU A 77 -7.16 0.29 -3.88
C LEU A 77 -6.17 -0.59 -4.62
N ASP A 78 -6.43 -0.87 -5.89
CA ASP A 78 -5.57 -1.70 -6.75
C ASP A 78 -4.48 -0.89 -7.49
N GLY A 79 -4.28 0.38 -7.15
CA GLY A 79 -3.30 1.26 -7.80
C GLY A 79 -1.87 0.68 -7.79
N TRP A 80 -1.51 -0.03 -6.72
CA TRP A 80 -0.22 -0.69 -6.54
C TRP A 80 0.06 -1.75 -7.63
N ARG A 81 -0.97 -2.42 -8.18
CA ARG A 81 -0.82 -3.46 -9.21
C ARG A 81 -0.17 -2.91 -10.50
N LYS A 82 -0.38 -1.62 -10.78
CA LYS A 82 0.13 -0.95 -11.99
C LYS A 82 1.66 -0.98 -12.08
N LEU A 83 2.36 -1.02 -10.94
CA LEU A 83 3.82 -1.10 -10.87
C LEU A 83 4.36 -2.36 -11.54
N TYR A 84 3.63 -3.48 -11.43
CA TYR A 84 4.05 -4.75 -11.98
C TYR A 84 3.68 -4.91 -13.46
N ARG A 85 2.81 -4.05 -14.00
CA ARG A 85 2.35 -4.12 -15.41
C ARG A 85 1.93 -5.54 -15.80
N ALA A 86 1.21 -6.22 -14.92
CA ALA A 86 0.72 -7.58 -15.13
C ALA A 86 -0.68 -7.54 -15.75
N ARG A 87 -0.95 -8.44 -16.70
CA ARG A 87 -2.28 -8.57 -17.34
C ARG A 87 -3.13 -9.70 -16.77
N THR A 88 -2.55 -10.56 -15.93
CA THR A 88 -3.21 -11.71 -15.29
C THR A 88 -2.71 -11.86 -13.86
N ASP A 89 -3.50 -12.46 -12.98
CA ASP A 89 -3.12 -12.67 -11.57
C ASP A 89 -1.90 -13.58 -11.42
N LYS A 90 -1.77 -14.61 -12.28
CA LYS A 90 -0.56 -15.44 -12.34
C LYS A 90 0.69 -14.61 -12.68
N ALA A 91 0.58 -13.71 -13.66
CA ALA A 91 1.69 -12.82 -14.01
C ALA A 91 1.99 -11.82 -12.88
N LEU A 92 0.97 -11.35 -12.15
CA LEU A 92 1.13 -10.47 -11.01
C LEU A 92 1.90 -11.17 -9.89
N ARG A 93 1.45 -12.36 -9.46
CA ARG A 93 2.13 -13.17 -8.43
C ARG A 93 3.58 -13.48 -8.80
N ASN A 94 3.84 -13.87 -10.05
CA ASN A 94 5.22 -14.13 -10.51
C ASN A 94 6.11 -12.88 -10.40
N LYS A 95 5.65 -11.73 -10.90
CA LYS A 95 6.43 -10.49 -10.83
C LYS A 95 6.59 -9.97 -9.40
N TYR A 96 5.55 -10.15 -8.58
CA TYR A 96 5.57 -9.82 -7.17
C TYR A 96 6.61 -10.65 -6.43
N ALA A 97 6.60 -11.97 -6.62
CA ALA A 97 7.59 -12.88 -6.06
C ALA A 97 9.01 -12.53 -6.51
N GLN A 98 9.23 -12.24 -7.79
CA GLN A 98 10.54 -11.80 -8.28
C GLN A 98 11.05 -10.51 -7.63
N SER A 99 10.15 -9.65 -7.16
CA SER A 99 10.50 -8.36 -6.56
C SER A 99 10.73 -8.44 -5.06
N HIS A 100 10.03 -9.33 -4.36
CA HIS A 100 9.94 -9.33 -2.89
C HIS A 100 10.23 -10.67 -2.21
N VAL A 101 10.22 -11.77 -2.96
CA VAL A 101 10.36 -13.14 -2.43
C VAL A 101 11.65 -13.79 -2.91
N VAL A 102 11.96 -13.67 -4.20
CA VAL A 102 13.25 -14.11 -4.74
C VAL A 102 14.25 -13.04 -4.35
N GLY A 103 15.02 -13.31 -3.29
CA GLY A 103 16.12 -12.44 -2.88
C GLY A 103 16.97 -12.10 -4.10
N ARG A 104 17.05 -10.81 -4.46
CA ARG A 104 18.11 -10.34 -5.34
C ARG A 104 19.42 -10.56 -4.58
N THR A 105 20.05 -11.71 -4.82
CA THR A 105 21.51 -11.83 -4.77
C THR A 105 22.04 -10.86 -5.84
N HIS A 106 22.34 -9.64 -5.42
CA HIS A 106 23.35 -8.82 -6.07
C HIS A 106 24.66 -9.01 -5.33
#